data_AF-A0A6P2N744-F1
#
_entry.id   AF-A0A6P2N744-F1
#
_cell.length_a   1.000
_cell.length_b   1.000
_cell.length_c   1.000
_cell.angle_alpha   90.00
_cell.angle_beta   90.00
_cell.angle_gamma   90.00
#
_symmetry.space_group_name_H-M   'P 1'
#
loop_
_entity.id
_entity.type
_entity.pdbx_description
1 polymer ?
#
loop_
_entity_poly.entity_id
_entity_poly.type
_entity_poly.pdbx_seq_one_letter_code
_entity_poly.pdbx_strand_id
1 'polypeptide(L)'
;MHCIVDNYGSHKHPKVKAWLAAHPRWHMHFIPTYSSWLNQVERFFALITDKAIRRGSFGSVKQLVKRIDQFVSHYNENCKPFVWTASADSILEKLHRLCSRISGTGH
;
A
#
# COMPACT_ATOMS: atom_id res chain seq x y z
N MET A 1 12.82 -9.52 6.04
CA MET A 1 11.53 -8.80 6.01
C MET A 1 11.28 -8.34 4.58
N HIS A 2 10.19 -8.75 3.97
CA HIS A 2 9.82 -8.33 2.61
C HIS A 2 8.69 -7.31 2.71
N CYS A 3 8.90 -6.12 2.17
CA CYS A 3 7.92 -5.05 2.17
C CYS A 3 7.46 -4.79 0.74
N ILE A 4 6.15 -4.91 0.51
CA ILE A 4 5.53 -4.58 -0.78
C ILE A 4 4.99 -3.16 -0.66
N VAL A 5 5.43 -2.25 -1.52
CA VAL A 5 5.08 -0.83 -1.47
C VAL A 5 4.65 -0.29 -2.82
N ASP A 6 3.94 0.83 -2.80
CA ASP A 6 3.67 1.60 -4.01
C ASP A 6 4.90 2.38 -4.49
N ASN A 7 4.75 3.08 -5.61
CA ASN A 7 5.84 3.81 -6.24
C ASN A 7 6.00 5.26 -5.75
N TYR A 8 5.43 5.60 -4.58
CA TYR A 8 5.39 6.97 -4.07
C TYR A 8 6.79 7.54 -3.81
N GLY A 9 6.97 8.82 -4.12
CA GLY A 9 8.28 9.49 -4.13
C GLY A 9 9.02 9.42 -2.79
N SER A 10 8.29 9.46 -1.67
CA SER A 10 8.89 9.37 -0.32
C SER A 10 9.64 8.06 -0.08
N HIS A 11 9.22 6.95 -0.70
CA HIS A 11 9.94 5.66 -0.58
C HIS A 11 11.31 5.69 -1.26
N LYS A 12 11.55 6.65 -2.16
CA LYS A 12 12.81 6.81 -2.90
C LYS A 12 13.67 7.96 -2.40
N HIS A 13 13.22 8.66 -1.36
CA HIS A 13 13.95 9.80 -0.79
C HIS A 13 15.36 9.36 -0.32
N PRO A 14 16.41 10.18 -0.52
CA PRO A 14 17.79 9.79 -0.16
C PRO A 14 17.94 9.28 1.28
N LYS A 15 17.27 9.92 2.25
CA LYS A 15 17.25 9.47 3.66
C LYS A 15 16.68 8.05 3.82
N VAL A 16 15.62 7.71 3.09
CA VAL A 16 15.01 6.37 3.13
C VAL A 16 15.94 5.34 2.49
N LYS A 17 16.56 5.68 1.34
CA LYS A 17 17.55 4.81 0.68
C LYS A 17 18.77 4.54 1.57
N ALA A 18 19.31 5.58 2.21
CA ALA A 18 20.43 5.46 3.13
C ALA A 18 20.07 4.58 4.34
N TRP A 19 18.87 4.76 4.90
CA TRP A 19 18.39 3.92 5.99
C TRP A 19 18.24 2.45 5.54
N LEU A 20 17.64 2.18 4.38
CA LEU A 20 17.49 0.81 3.86
C LEU A 20 18.84 0.14 3.60
N ALA A 21 19.83 0.89 3.08
CA ALA A 21 21.18 0.37 2.88
C ALA A 21 21.85 -0.04 4.21
N ALA A 22 21.59 0.68 5.30
CA ALA A 22 22.06 0.33 6.64
C ALA A 22 21.27 -0.83 7.29
N HIS A 23 20.12 -1.23 6.73
CA HIS A 23 19.23 -2.25 7.30
C HIS A 23 18.92 -3.36 6.27
N PRO A 24 19.90 -4.22 5.94
CA PRO A 24 19.81 -5.19 4.84
C PRO A 24 18.73 -6.28 5.04
N ARG A 25 18.19 -6.42 6.26
CA ARG A 25 17.06 -7.30 6.54
C ARG A 25 15.76 -6.87 5.84
N TRP A 26 15.67 -5.64 5.35
CA TRP A 26 14.51 -5.10 4.65
C TRP A 26 14.70 -5.17 3.14
N HIS A 27 13.85 -5.95 2.47
CA HIS A 27 13.80 -6.04 1.01
C HIS A 27 12.52 -5.35 0.51
N MET A 28 12.69 -4.26 -0.25
CA MET A 28 11.59 -3.48 -0.81
C MET A 28 11.20 -4.04 -2.19
N HIS A 29 9.91 -4.31 -2.38
CA HIS A 29 9.31 -4.74 -3.65
C HIS A 29 8.30 -3.68 -4.07
N PHE A 30 8.56 -3.01 -5.19
CA PHE A 30 7.69 -1.95 -5.70
C PHE A 30 6.66 -2.54 -6.67
N ILE A 31 5.38 -2.26 -6.44
CA ILE A 31 4.32 -2.65 -7.39
C ILE A 31 4.42 -1.79 -8.67
N PRO A 32 3.93 -2.29 -9.83
CA PRO A 32 3.95 -1.52 -11.07
C PRO A 32 3.17 -0.20 -10.95
N THR A 33 3.62 0.83 -11.66
CA THR A 33 2.90 2.11 -11.74
C THR A 33 1.45 1.89 -12.18
N TYR A 34 0.52 2.67 -11.61
CA TYR A 34 -0.92 2.54 -11.84
C TYR A 34 -1.53 1.19 -11.41
N SER A 35 -0.94 0.52 -10.41
CA SER A 35 -1.46 -0.74 -9.86
C SER A 35 -1.84 -0.65 -8.38
N SER A 36 -2.52 0.42 -7.98
CA SER A 36 -3.04 0.63 -6.61
C SER A 36 -3.92 -0.51 -6.10
N TRP A 37 -4.64 -1.20 -6.98
CA TRP A 37 -5.43 -2.40 -6.67
C TRP A 37 -4.60 -3.57 -6.10
N LEU A 38 -3.28 -3.59 -6.34
CA LEU A 38 -2.34 -4.54 -5.72
C LEU A 38 -1.93 -4.08 -4.31
N ASN A 39 -2.12 -2.82 -3.94
CA ASN A 39 -1.64 -2.29 -2.69
C ASN A 39 -2.58 -2.67 -1.52
N GLN A 40 -2.22 -3.70 -0.76
CA GLN A 40 -3.04 -4.17 0.37
C GLN A 40 -3.26 -3.10 1.44
N VAL A 41 -2.32 -2.17 1.64
CA VAL A 41 -2.48 -1.09 2.63
C VAL A 41 -3.66 -0.17 2.27
N GLU A 42 -3.92 0.03 0.97
CA GLU A 42 -5.05 0.82 0.52
C GLU A 42 -6.38 0.11 0.80
N ARG A 43 -6.41 -1.23 0.70
CA ARG A 43 -7.59 -2.01 1.12
C ARG A 43 -7.84 -1.87 2.62
N PHE A 44 -6.79 -1.86 3.43
CA PHE A 44 -6.91 -1.59 4.86
C PHE A 44 -7.42 -0.17 5.13
N PHE A 45 -6.91 0.84 4.40
CA PHE A 45 -7.41 2.22 4.51
C PHE A 45 -8.88 2.35 4.12
N ALA A 46 -9.34 1.64 3.09
CA ALA A 46 -10.75 1.60 2.75
C ALA A 46 -11.59 0.98 3.87
N LEU A 47 -11.10 -0.11 4.48
CA LEU A 47 -11.79 -0.80 5.58
C LEU A 47 -11.94 0.09 6.82
N ILE A 48 -10.88 0.73 7.28
CA ILE A 48 -10.96 1.64 8.44
C ILE A 48 -11.82 2.87 8.12
N THR A 49 -11.76 3.36 6.88
CA THR A 49 -12.60 4.47 6.43
C THR A 49 -14.07 4.12 6.54
N ASP A 50 -14.48 2.96 6.03
CA ASP A 50 -15.87 2.51 6.07
C ASP A 50 -16.36 2.20 7.49
N LYS A 51 -15.55 1.48 8.27
CA LYS A 51 -15.99 0.93 9.56
C LYS A 51 -15.80 1.86 10.75
N ALA A 52 -14.84 2.77 10.69
CA ALA A 52 -14.47 3.62 11.83
C ALA A 52 -14.63 5.12 11.55
N ILE A 53 -14.29 5.58 10.35
CA ILE A 53 -14.20 7.02 10.06
C ILE A 53 -15.54 7.58 9.56
N ARG A 54 -16.10 7.02 8.48
CA ARG A 54 -17.34 7.53 7.83
C ARG A 54 -18.57 7.51 8.74
N ARG A 55 -18.59 6.63 9.73
CA ARG A 55 -19.70 6.49 10.69
C ARG A 55 -19.52 7.36 11.94
N GLY A 56 -18.41 8.07 12.07
CA GLY A 56 -18.10 8.92 13.21
C GLY A 56 -18.20 10.40 12.87
N SER A 57 -18.63 11.21 13.84
CA SER A 57 -18.43 12.66 13.85
C SER A 57 -17.37 12.99 14.91
N PHE A 58 -16.35 13.76 14.54
CA PHE A 58 -15.20 14.04 15.40
C PHE A 58 -15.07 15.54 15.63
N GLY A 59 -15.05 15.97 16.89
CA GLY A 59 -14.85 17.37 17.27
C GLY A 59 -13.37 17.80 17.27
N SER A 60 -12.43 16.86 17.11
CA SER A 60 -11.00 17.16 17.01
C SER A 60 -10.21 16.04 16.34
N VAL A 61 -9.02 16.36 15.85
CA VAL A 61 -8.06 15.38 15.32
C VAL A 61 -7.69 14.33 16.37
N LYS A 62 -7.54 14.73 17.64
CA LYS A 62 -7.22 13.81 18.75
C LYS A 62 -8.30 12.74 18.92
N GLN A 63 -9.58 13.11 18.75
CA GLN A 63 -10.68 12.16 18.82
C GLN A 63 -10.67 11.20 17.63
N LEU A 64 -10.35 11.68 16.42
CA LEU A 64 -10.20 10.83 15.24
C LEU A 64 -9.05 9.82 15.42
N VAL A 65 -7.89 10.27 15.90
CA VAL A 65 -6.73 9.40 16.19
C VAL A 65 -7.13 8.31 17.19
N LYS A 66 -7.75 8.68 18.32
CA LYS A 66 -8.22 7.70 19.31
C LYS A 66 -9.18 6.67 18.70
N ARG A 67 -10.08 7.10 17.81
CA ARG A 67 -11.02 6.19 17.14
C ARG A 67 -10.32 5.21 16.20
N ILE A 68 -9.29 5.67 15.50
CA ILE A 68 -8.43 4.86 14.63
C ILE A 68 -7.66 3.84 15.47
N ASP A 69 -7.02 4.25 16.56
CA ASP A 69 -6.25 3.35 17.45
C ASP A 69 -7.12 2.24 18.05
N GLN A 70 -8.33 2.59 18.50
CA GLN A 70 -9.31 1.64 19.00
C GLN A 70 -9.73 0.63 17.92
N PHE A 71 -9.95 1.11 16.69
CA PHE A 71 -10.28 0.23 15.58
C PHE A 71 -9.13 -0.74 15.25
N VAL A 72 -7.90 -0.24 15.17
CA VAL A 72 -6.71 -1.05 14.87
C VAL A 72 -6.50 -2.11 15.95
N SER A 73 -6.60 -1.71 17.23
CA SER A 73 -6.41 -2.63 18.36
C SER A 73 -7.40 -3.80 18.30
N HIS A 74 -8.70 -3.48 18.14
CA HIS A 74 -9.74 -4.51 18.04
C HIS A 74 -9.63 -5.34 16.76
N TYR A 75 -9.29 -4.73 15.62
CA TYR A 75 -9.13 -5.46 14.37
C TYR A 75 -8.00 -6.49 14.46
N ASN A 76 -6.89 -6.14 15.11
CA ASN A 76 -5.71 -6.99 15.24
C ASN A 76 -5.94 -8.25 16.11
N GLU A 77 -6.93 -8.24 17.01
CA GLU A 77 -7.26 -9.41 17.85
C GLU A 77 -7.65 -10.64 17.02
N ASN A 78 -8.29 -10.43 15.86
CA ASN A 78 -8.83 -11.49 15.00
C ASN A 78 -8.54 -11.25 13.51
N CYS A 79 -7.53 -10.42 13.18
CA CYS A 79 -7.26 -10.05 11.80
C CYS A 79 -6.89 -11.28 10.98
N LYS A 80 -7.36 -11.30 9.73
CA LYS A 80 -6.96 -12.30 8.73
C LYS A 80 -6.17 -11.59 7.64
N PRO A 81 -5.14 -12.24 7.06
CA PRO A 81 -4.46 -11.70 5.89
C PRO A 81 -5.46 -11.34 4.79
N PHE A 82 -5.24 -10.20 4.11
CA PHE A 82 -6.01 -9.91 2.92
C PHE A 82 -5.67 -10.92 1.84
N VAL A 83 -6.70 -11.44 1.16
CA VAL A 83 -6.51 -12.35 0.04
C VAL A 83 -6.18 -11.53 -1.19
N TRP A 84 -5.06 -11.88 -1.83
CA TRP A 84 -4.71 -11.39 -3.15
C TRP A 84 -5.62 -12.02 -4.18
N THR A 85 -6.36 -11.18 -4.90
CA THR A 85 -7.21 -11.61 -6.02
C THR A 85 -6.52 -11.49 -7.36
N ALA A 86 -5.34 -10.85 -7.40
CA ALA A 86 -4.49 -10.74 -8.57
C ALA A 86 -3.78 -12.06 -8.85
N SER A 87 -4.00 -12.68 -10.01
CA SER A 87 -3.17 -13.79 -10.47
C SER A 87 -1.84 -13.28 -11.04
N ALA A 88 -0.83 -14.16 -11.09
CA ALA A 88 0.43 -13.87 -11.77
C ALA A 88 0.21 -13.45 -13.23
N ASP A 89 -0.73 -14.12 -13.93
CA ASP A 89 -1.08 -13.81 -15.31
C ASP A 89 -1.64 -12.39 -15.46
N SER A 90 -2.52 -11.97 -14.53
CA SER A 90 -3.07 -10.61 -14.53
C SER A 90 -1.97 -9.54 -14.35
N ILE A 91 -0.96 -9.85 -13.54
CA ILE A 91 0.19 -8.98 -13.32
C ILE A 91 1.06 -8.92 -14.59
N LEU A 92 1.40 -10.06 -15.18
CA LEU A 92 2.23 -10.16 -16.39
C LEU A 92 1.58 -9.49 -17.59
N GLU A 93 0.29 -9.70 -17.79
CA GLU A 93 -0.45 -9.09 -18.89
C GLU A 93 -0.46 -7.56 -18.76
N LYS A 94 -0.60 -7.04 -17.53
CA LYS A 94 -0.54 -5.59 -17.30
C LYS A 94 0.85 -5.00 -17.52
N LEU A 95 1.91 -5.72 -17.12
CA LEU A 95 3.28 -5.34 -17.44
C LEU A 95 3.50 -5.30 -18.94
N HIS A 96 3.02 -6.31 -19.68
CA HIS A 96 3.12 -6.34 -21.13
C HIS A 96 2.45 -5.13 -21.78
N ARG A 97 1.23 -4.76 -21.34
CA ARG A 97 0.52 -3.55 -21.80
C ARG A 97 1.26 -2.25 -21.48
N LEU A 98 1.96 -2.17 -20.36
CA LEU A 98 2.74 -0.98 -19.99
C LEU A 98 4.02 -0.87 -20.83
N CYS A 99 4.75 -1.98 -20.97
CA CYS A 99 5.96 -2.05 -21.79
C CYS A 99 5.66 -1.73 -23.26
N SER A 100 4.59 -2.27 -23.85
CA SER A 100 4.24 -1.97 -25.24
C SER A 100 3.89 -0.50 -25.49
N ARG A 101 3.31 0.19 -24.51
CA ARG A 101 2.99 1.63 -24.61
C ARG A 101 4.20 2.54 -24.40
N ILE A 102 5.17 2.12 -23.58
CA ILE A 102 6.41 2.88 -23.34
C ILE A 102 7.39 2.68 -24.50
N SER A 103 7.48 1.47 -25.07
CA SER A 103 8.33 1.20 -26.23
C SER A 103 7.78 1.78 -27.55
N GLY A 104 6.51 2.21 -27.57
CA GLY A 104 5.85 2.82 -28.73
C GLY A 104 6.04 4.35 -28.84
N THR A 105 6.64 5.02 -27.86
CA THR A 105 7.09 6.41 -28.02
C THR A 105 8.48 6.42 -28.67
N GLY A 106 8.53 6.03 -29.95
CA GLY A 106 9.70 6.23 -30.79
C GLY A 106 9.91 7.72 -31.03
N HIS A 107 11.14 8.19 -30.79
CA HIS A 107 11.68 9.32 -31.56
C HIS A 107 11.89 8.86 -33.00
#